data_AF-A0A3B9X084-F1
#
_entry.id   AF-A0A3B9X084-F1
#
_cell.length_a   1.000
_cell.length_b   1.000
_cell.length_c   1.000
_cell.angle_alpha   90.00
_cell.angle_beta   90.00
_cell.angle_gamma   90.00
#
_symmetry.space_group_name_H-M   'P 1'
#
loop_
_entity.id
_entity.type
_entity.pdbx_description
1 polymer ?
#
loop_
_entity_poly.entity_id
_entity_poly.type
_entity_poly.pdbx_seq_one_letter_code
_entity_poly.pdbx_strand_id
1 'polypeptide(L)' 'MGAGKSTIGRQLARELKLEFLDTDREIEERSGADIPWIFDVEGEAG' A
#
# COMPACT_ATOMS: atom_id res chain seq x y z
N MET A 1 4.87 -1.14 8.71
CA MET A 1 6.04 -0.31 9.09
C MET A 1 7.27 -1.23 9.11
N GLY A 2 8.20 -1.25 8.13
CA GLY A 2 9.23 -2.31 8.23
C GLY A 2 10.39 -2.46 7.24
N ALA A 3 10.52 -1.67 6.16
CA ALA A 3 11.73 -1.78 5.31
C ALA A 3 12.08 -0.49 4.53
N GLY A 4 11.37 0.62 4.76
CA GLY A 4 11.59 1.86 4.02
C GLY A 4 11.11 1.87 2.55
N LYS A 5 10.34 0.85 2.12
CA LYS A 5 9.83 0.70 0.73
C LYS A 5 9.13 1.95 0.19
N SER A 6 8.21 2.55 0.95
CA SER A 6 7.52 3.76 0.50
C SER A 6 8.47 4.97 0.42
N THR A 7 9.52 5.02 1.24
CA THR A 7 10.52 6.09 1.17
C THR A 7 11.38 5.98 -0.09
N ILE A 8 11.95 4.80 -0.35
CA ILE A 8 12.78 4.59 -1.54
C ILE A 8 11.94 4.63 -2.83
N GLY A 9 10.71 4.10 -2.80
CA GLY A 9 9.79 4.14 -3.94
C GLY A 9 9.41 5.55 -4.34
N ARG A 10 9.15 6.45 -3.37
CA ARG A 10 8.92 7.88 -3.67
C ARG A 10 10.14 8.57 -4.24
N GLN A 11 11.34 8.24 -3.78
CA GLN A 11 12.57 8.80 -4.35
C GLN A 11 12.75 8.33 -5.80
N LEU A 12 12.62 7.03 -6.05
CA LEU A 12 12.74 6.44 -7.38
C LEU A 12 11.70 7.00 -8.36
N ALA A 13 10.44 7.12 -7.96
CA ALA A 13 9.39 7.67 -8.80
C ALA A 13 9.68 9.12 -9.22
N ARG A 14 10.21 9.94 -8.30
CA ARG A 14 10.63 11.33 -8.62
C ARG A 14 11.76 11.37 -9.63
N GLU A 15 12.76 10.51 -9.49
CA GLU A 15 13.89 10.43 -10.44
C GLU A 15 13.43 10.00 -11.83
N LEU A 16 12.50 9.05 -11.90
CA LEU A 16 11.96 8.53 -13.15
C LEU A 16 10.80 9.36 -13.72
N LYS A 17 10.36 10.42 -13.03
CA LYS A 17 9.16 11.21 -13.39
C LYS A 17 7.90 10.37 -13.54
N LEU A 18 7.76 9.36 -12.68
CA LEU A 18 6.60 8.51 -12.59
C LEU A 18 5.78 8.85 -11.34
N GLU A 19 4.53 8.41 -11.33
CA GLU A 19 3.71 8.44 -10.13
C GLU A 19 4.11 7.30 -9.18
N PHE A 20 4.07 7.59 -7.88
CA PHE A 20 4.24 6.57 -6.85
C PHE A 20 2.87 6.16 -6.31
N LEU A 21 2.57 4.86 -6.36
CA LEU A 21 1.36 4.27 -5.81
C LEU A 21 1.74 3.30 -4.69
N ASP A 22 1.00 3.37 -3.58
CA ASP A 22 1.08 2.44 -2.47
C ASP A 22 -0.16 1.55 -2.52
N THR A 23 0.03 0.26 -2.79
CA THR A 23 -1.08 -0.67 -3.02
C THR A 23 -1.93 -0.87 -1.79
N ASP A 24 -1.34 -0.84 -0.59
CA ASP A 24 -2.09 -0.98 0.67
C ASP A 24 -3.08 0.19 0.77
N ARG A 25 -2.60 1.42 0.52
CA ARG A 25 -3.43 2.62 0.52
C ARG A 25 -4.54 2.57 -0.54
N GLU A 26 -4.22 2.13 -1.75
CA GLU A 26 -5.21 2.01 -2.83
C GLU A 26 -6.32 1.01 -2.47
N ILE A 27 -5.97 -0.10 -1.83
CA ILE A 27 -6.92 -1.09 -1.36
C ILE A 27 -7.81 -0.51 -0.27
N GLU A 28 -7.25 0.23 0.70
CA GLU A 28 -8.01 0.88 1.77
C GLU A 28 -8.99 1.93 1.22
N GLU A 29 -8.53 2.77 0.28
CA GLU A 29 -9.37 3.81 -0.34
C GLU A 29 -10.53 3.21 -1.15
N ARG A 30 -10.30 2.10 -1.87
CA ARG A 30 -11.35 1.43 -2.67
C ARG A 30 -12.33 0.61 -1.84
N SER A 31 -11.84 -0.02 -0.77
CA SER A 31 -12.67 -0.87 0.09
C SER A 31 -13.42 -0.08 1.15
N GLY A 32 -12.92 1.12 1.51
CA GLY A 32 -13.44 1.90 2.63
C GLY A 32 -13.13 1.29 4.00
N ALA A 33 -12.19 0.34 4.06
CA ALA A 33 -11.77 -0.35 5.27
C ALA A 33 -10.24 -0.43 5.35
N ASP A 34 -9.68 -0.49 6.56
CA ASP A 34 -8.24 -0.69 6.72
C ASP A 34 -7.83 -2.15 6.44
N ILE A 35 -6.56 -2.35 6.04
CA ILE A 35 -6.06 -3.70 5.70
C ILE A 35 -6.28 -4.71 6.84
N PRO A 36 -5.99 -4.40 8.13
CA PRO A 36 -6.26 -5.31 9.23
C PRO A 36 -7.73 -5.75 9.30
N TRP A 37 -8.68 -4.83 9.18
CA TRP A 37 -10.10 -5.14 9.21
C TRP A 37 -10.51 -6.05 8.04
N ILE A 38 -9.97 -5.81 6.84
CA ILE A 38 -10.24 -6.66 5.67
C ILE A 38 -9.82 -8.10 5.96
N PHE A 39 -8.64 -8.30 6.54
CA PHE A 39 -8.18 -9.64 6.93
C PHE A 39 -9.01 -10.24 8.06
N ASP A 40 -9.45 -9.45 9.04
CA ASP A 40 -10.29 -9.92 10.14
C ASP A 40 -11.66 -10.43 9.64
N VAL A 41 -12.21 -9.82 8.59
CA VAL A 41 -13.54 -10.14 8.04
C VAL A 41 -13.50 -11.25 7.00
N GLU A 42 -12.60 -11.14 6.02
CA GLU A 42 -12.53 -12.06 4.87
C GLU A 42 -11.62 -13.27 5.14
N GLY A 43 -10.72 -13.16 6.12
CA GLY A 43 -9.63 -14.10 6.34
C GLY A 43 -8.49 -13.93 5.34
N GLU A 44 -7.30 -14.43 5.69
CA GLU A 44 -6.19 -14.56 4.75
C GLU A 44 -6.21 -15.97 4.13
N ALA A 45 -6.23 -16.06 2.80
CA ALA A 45 -5.96 -17.32 2.12
C ALA A 45 -4.45 -17.62 2.24
N GLY A 46 -4.07 -18.22 3.37
CA GLY A 46 -2.70 -18.69 3.64
C GLY A 46 -2.26 -19.84 2.74
#